data_AF-A0AAN7T6Y7-F1
#
_entry.id   AF-A0AAN7T6Y7-F1
#
_cell.length_a   1.000
_cell.length_b   1.000
_cell.length_c   1.000
_cell.angle_alpha   90.00
_cell.angle_beta   90.00
_cell.angle_gamma   90.00
#
_symmetry.space_group_name_H-M   'P 1'
#
loop_
_entity.id
_entity.type
_entity.pdbx_description
1 polymer ?
#
loop_
_entity_poly.entity_id
_entity_poly.type
_entity_poly.pdbx_seq_one_letter_code
_entity_poly.pdbx_strand_id
1 'polypeptide(L)'
;MGASFMETTKIKERMEEVGFVDVQEYICKIPIGPWPKNKHLKRVGALELVNMVDGIEGLSLRLLSKVLGMRPEDVQILLMEKTLAMKWPIRKIVVPGIIQEVIP
;
A
#
# COMPACT_ATOMS: atom_id res chain seq x y z
N MET A 1 16.96 -12.12 10.07
CA MET A 1 16.30 -10.83 9.78
C MET A 1 15.87 -10.85 8.33
N GLY A 2 14.67 -10.37 8.01
CA GLY A 2 14.14 -10.37 6.63
C GLY A 2 14.93 -9.47 5.69
N ALA A 3 14.58 -9.48 4.41
CA ALA A 3 15.16 -8.59 3.40
C ALA A 3 15.02 -7.11 3.81
N SER A 4 16.04 -6.30 3.49
CA SER A 4 15.99 -4.84 3.67
C SER A 4 14.86 -4.25 2.84
N PHE A 5 14.23 -3.18 3.33
CA PHE A 5 13.21 -2.43 2.58
C PHE A 5 13.74 -1.90 1.25
N MET A 6 15.06 -1.65 1.17
CA MET A 6 15.73 -1.14 -0.03
C MET A 6 16.16 -2.25 -1.00
N GLU A 7 15.91 -3.54 -0.72
CA GLU A 7 16.34 -4.61 -1.62
C GLU A 7 15.69 -4.50 -3.01
N THR A 8 14.50 -3.90 -3.10
CA THR A 8 13.81 -3.69 -4.38
C THR A 8 14.61 -2.83 -5.36
N THR A 9 15.47 -1.92 -4.88
CA THR A 9 16.29 -1.07 -5.77
C THR A 9 17.48 -1.81 -6.38
N LYS A 10 17.78 -3.03 -5.92
CA LYS A 10 18.92 -3.83 -6.38
C LYS A 10 18.50 -4.98 -7.28
N ILE A 11 17.21 -5.12 -7.58
CA ILE A 11 16.69 -6.28 -8.33
C ILE A 11 17.28 -6.31 -9.74
N LYS A 12 17.39 -5.17 -10.41
CA LYS A 12 18.01 -5.09 -11.74
C LYS A 12 19.45 -5.60 -11.74
N GLU A 13 20.30 -5.06 -10.85
CA GLU A 13 21.70 -5.46 -10.72
C GLU A 13 21.83 -6.97 -10.45
N ARG A 14 21.02 -7.50 -9.53
CA ARG A 14 21.00 -8.94 -9.23
C ARG A 14 20.56 -9.79 -10.43
N MET A 15 19.62 -9.32 -11.24
CA MET A 15 19.20 -10.03 -12.46
C MET A 15 20.34 -10.07 -13.48
N GLU A 16 21.06 -8.96 -13.65
CA GLU A 16 22.24 -8.91 -14.53
C GLU A 16 23.38 -9.82 -14.03
N GLU A 17 23.67 -9.82 -12.72
CA GLU A 17 24.69 -10.68 -12.09
C GLU A 17 24.42 -12.18 -12.28
N VAL A 18 23.15 -12.59 -12.27
CA VAL A 18 22.74 -13.99 -12.47
C VAL A 18 22.76 -14.39 -13.95
N GLY A 19 23.06 -13.46 -14.87
CA GLY A 19 23.23 -13.71 -16.30
C GLY A 19 21.96 -13.52 -17.12
N PHE A 20 20.93 -12.85 -16.60
CA PHE A 20 19.82 -12.40 -17.43
C PHE A 20 20.32 -11.35 -18.43
N VAL A 21 19.87 -11.46 -19.68
CA VAL A 21 20.19 -10.52 -20.76
C VAL A 21 19.01 -9.57 -21.00
N ASP A 22 19.32 -8.33 -21.41
CA ASP A 22 18.33 -7.28 -21.70
C ASP A 22 17.38 -6.95 -20.52
N VAL A 23 17.95 -6.72 -19.33
CA VAL A 23 17.16 -6.39 -18.14
C VAL A 23 16.65 -4.94 -18.20
N GLN A 24 15.32 -4.79 -18.26
CA GLN A 24 14.63 -3.49 -18.26
C GLN A 24 13.98 -3.22 -16.91
N GLU A 25 14.19 -2.00 -16.38
CA GLU A 25 13.56 -1.56 -15.13
C GLU A 25 12.59 -0.40 -15.41
N TYR A 26 11.36 -0.52 -14.89
CA TYR A 26 10.33 0.50 -14.99
C TYR A 26 9.96 1.01 -13.61
N ILE A 27 10.46 2.19 -13.25
CA ILE A 27 10.15 2.83 -11.97
C ILE A 27 8.84 3.62 -12.13
N CYS A 28 7.77 3.10 -11.54
CA CYS A 28 6.47 3.76 -11.50
C CYS A 28 6.25 4.47 -10.15
N LYS A 29 5.66 5.67 -10.19
CA LYS A 29 5.24 6.39 -8.99
C LYS A 29 3.84 5.94 -8.63
N ILE A 30 3.69 5.26 -7.50
CA ILE A 30 2.38 4.87 -6.94
C ILE A 30 2.07 5.82 -5.79
N PRO A 31 1.21 6.84 -6.02
CA PRO A 31 0.79 7.74 -4.95
C PRO A 31 -0.10 6.98 -3.96
N ILE A 32 -0.12 7.43 -2.71
CA ILE A 32 -1.05 6.92 -1.70
C ILE A 32 -2.10 8.01 -1.49
N GLY A 33 -3.28 7.81 -2.07
CA GLY A 33 -4.42 8.73 -2.00
C GLY A 33 -4.70 9.54 -3.28
N PRO A 34 -5.90 10.15 -3.37
CA PRO A 34 -6.40 10.81 -4.58
C PRO A 34 -5.98 12.30 -4.72
N TRP A 35 -4.80 12.67 -4.25
CA TRP A 35 -4.27 14.04 -4.33
C TRP A 35 -3.56 14.42 -5.65
N PRO A 36 -3.04 13.50 -6.49
CA PRO A 36 -2.43 13.89 -7.76
C PRO A 36 -3.39 14.63 -8.70
N LYS A 37 -2.88 15.64 -9.42
CA LYS A 37 -3.66 16.37 -10.45
C LYS A 37 -3.96 15.53 -11.69
N ASN A 38 -3.02 14.65 -12.07
CA ASN A 38 -3.20 13.77 -13.22
C ASN A 38 -4.32 12.74 -12.92
N LYS A 39 -5.32 12.67 -13.80
CA LYS A 39 -6.50 11.79 -13.63
C LYS A 39 -6.13 10.33 -13.44
N HIS A 40 -5.15 9.81 -14.18
CA HIS A 40 -4.70 8.43 -14.06
C HIS A 40 -4.03 8.17 -12.71
N LEU A 41 -3.06 9.00 -12.31
CA LEU A 41 -2.38 8.87 -11.01
C LEU A 41 -3.33 9.08 -9.83
N LYS A 42 -4.35 9.93 -9.98
CA LYS A 42 -5.40 10.12 -8.99
C LYS A 42 -6.19 8.84 -8.74
N ARG A 43 -6.53 8.10 -9.80
CA ARG A 43 -7.20 6.80 -9.71
C ARG A 43 -6.29 5.74 -9.09
N VAL A 44 -5.04 5.65 -9.55
CA VAL A 44 -4.05 4.72 -8.97
C VAL A 44 -3.90 4.96 -7.47
N GLY A 45 -3.74 6.22 -7.06
CA GLY A 45 -3.59 6.52 -5.63
C GLY A 45 -4.85 6.30 -4.80
N ALA A 46 -6.03 6.47 -5.40
CA ALA A 46 -7.28 6.13 -4.75
C ALA A 46 -7.40 4.61 -4.50
N LEU A 47 -7.00 3.78 -5.47
CA LEU A 47 -6.94 2.32 -5.32
C LEU A 47 -5.90 1.91 -4.28
N GLU A 48 -4.71 2.49 -4.33
CA GLU A 48 -3.65 2.16 -3.37
C GLU A 48 -4.03 2.57 -1.94
N LEU A 49 -4.80 3.65 -1.77
CA LEU A 49 -5.34 4.02 -0.46
C LEU A 49 -6.30 2.95 0.09
N VAL A 50 -7.16 2.36 -0.75
CA VAL A 50 -8.03 1.25 -0.35
C VAL A 50 -7.18 0.05 0.09
N ASN A 51 -6.20 -0.31 -0.74
CA ASN A 51 -5.28 -1.43 -0.48
C ASN A 51 -4.54 -1.26 0.85
N MET A 52 -3.97 -0.06 1.09
CA MET A 52 -3.32 0.31 2.35
C MET A 52 -4.26 0.16 3.54
N VAL A 53 -5.48 0.70 3.48
CA VAL A 53 -6.42 0.68 4.61
C VAL A 53 -6.92 -0.74 4.91
N ASP A 54 -7.07 -1.59 3.91
CA ASP A 54 -7.41 -3.00 4.13
C ASP A 54 -6.21 -3.82 4.64
N GLY A 55 -4.98 -3.47 4.25
CA GLY A 55 -3.76 -4.19 4.66
C GLY A 55 -3.06 -3.68 5.93
N ILE A 56 -3.39 -2.49 6.43
CA ILE A 56 -2.68 -1.82 7.53
C ILE A 56 -2.71 -2.63 8.83
N GLU A 57 -3.80 -3.37 9.08
CA GLU A 57 -4.01 -4.13 10.32
C GLU A 57 -2.90 -5.16 10.55
N GLY A 58 -2.54 -5.94 9.53
CA GLY A 58 -1.51 -6.97 9.64
C GLY A 58 -0.11 -6.39 9.89
N LEU A 59 0.20 -5.27 9.22
CA LEU A 59 1.47 -4.55 9.42
C LEU A 59 1.55 -3.95 10.82
N SER A 60 0.49 -3.26 11.25
CA SER A 60 0.43 -2.61 12.57
C SER A 60 0.49 -3.62 13.70
N LEU A 61 -0.21 -4.76 13.62
CA LEU A 61 -0.11 -5.81 14.63
C LEU A 61 1.34 -6.29 14.77
N ARG A 62 2.03 -6.57 13.67
CA ARG A 62 3.42 -7.06 13.72
C ARG A 62 4.39 -5.99 14.22
N LEU A 63 4.31 -4.77 13.70
CA LEU A 63 5.23 -3.69 14.06
C LEU A 63 5.01 -3.22 15.50
N LEU A 64 3.76 -2.92 15.87
CA LEU A 64 3.46 -2.36 17.18
C LEU A 64 3.63 -3.39 18.30
N SER A 65 3.25 -4.65 18.08
CA SER A 65 3.42 -5.68 19.13
C SER A 65 4.84 -6.25 19.20
N LYS A 66 5.44 -6.66 18.07
CA LYS A 66 6.73 -7.37 18.08
C LYS A 66 7.94 -6.45 18.08
N VAL A 67 7.84 -5.26 17.52
CA VAL A 67 8.97 -4.32 17.44
C VAL A 67 8.88 -3.29 18.56
N LEU A 68 7.69 -2.73 18.80
CA LEU A 68 7.48 -1.70 19.82
C LEU A 68 6.96 -2.24 21.17
N GLY A 69 6.65 -3.53 21.28
CA GLY A 69 6.27 -4.17 22.54
C GLY A 69 4.88 -3.81 23.07
N MET A 70 4.01 -3.20 22.24
CA MET A 70 2.63 -2.91 22.63
C MET A 70 1.84 -4.20 22.84
N ARG A 71 0.91 -4.20 23.78
CA ARG A 71 0.00 -5.32 23.96
C ARG A 71 -0.89 -5.47 22.71
N PRO A 72 -1.10 -6.67 22.18
CA PRO A 72 -1.92 -6.89 20.98
C PRO A 72 -3.32 -6.29 21.09
N GLU A 73 -3.92 -6.32 22.29
CA GLU A 73 -5.26 -5.80 22.56
C GLU A 73 -5.33 -4.28 22.37
N ASP A 74 -4.31 -3.55 22.86
CA ASP A 74 -4.22 -2.09 22.69
C ASP A 74 -4.05 -1.71 21.21
N VAL A 75 -3.29 -2.52 20.46
CA VAL A 75 -3.10 -2.33 19.02
C VAL A 75 -4.39 -2.56 18.26
N GLN A 76 -5.17 -3.59 18.62
CA GLN A 76 -6.47 -3.85 18.01
C GLN A 76 -7.48 -2.73 18.28
N ILE A 77 -7.53 -2.21 19.51
CA ILE A 77 -8.41 -1.07 19.84
C ILE A 77 -8.05 0.16 19.00
N LEU A 78 -6.76 0.50 18.93
CA LEU A 78 -6.26 1.60 18.11
C LEU A 78 -6.63 1.44 16.64
N LEU A 79 -6.44 0.22 16.10
CA LEU A 79 -6.76 -0.09 14.71
C LEU A 79 -8.26 -0.02 14.46
N MET A 80 -9.09 -0.51 15.37
CA MET A 80 -10.55 -0.52 15.21
C MET A 80 -11.10 0.91 15.10
N GLU A 81 -10.65 1.82 15.98
CA GLU A 81 -11.05 3.24 15.95
C GLU A 81 -10.66 3.91 14.62
N LYS A 82 -9.41 3.77 14.19
CA LYS A 82 -8.89 4.47 13.00
C LYS A 82 -9.36 3.86 11.70
N THR A 83 -9.49 2.53 11.64
CA THR A 83 -9.85 1.81 10.41
C THR A 83 -11.33 2.00 10.09
N LEU A 84 -12.23 1.99 11.08
CA LEU A 84 -13.65 2.27 10.87
C LEU A 84 -13.87 3.69 10.34
N ALA A 85 -13.21 4.68 10.96
CA ALA A 85 -13.31 6.08 10.55
C ALA A 85 -12.82 6.31 9.10
N MET A 86 -11.84 5.53 8.64
CA MET A 86 -11.21 5.70 7.33
C MET A 86 -11.88 4.85 6.23
N LYS A 87 -12.31 3.61 6.55
CA LYS A 87 -13.01 2.73 5.60
C LYS A 87 -14.38 3.29 5.20
N TRP A 88 -15.08 3.97 6.11
CA TRP A 88 -16.43 4.46 5.84
C TRP A 88 -16.50 5.53 4.73
N PRO A 89 -15.69 6.60 4.73
CA PRO A 89 -15.63 7.56 3.62
C PRO A 89 -15.13 6.94 2.31
N ILE A 90 -14.10 6.09 2.37
CA ILE A 90 -13.49 5.48 1.18
C ILE A 90 -14.49 4.56 0.46
N ARG A 91 -15.20 3.69 1.19
CA ARG A 91 -16.20 2.79 0.58
C ARG A 91 -17.43 3.52 0.03
N LYS A 92 -17.81 4.68 0.58
CA LYS A 92 -18.98 5.44 0.10
C LYS A 92 -18.68 6.37 -1.06
N ILE A 93 -17.47 6.92 -1.13
CA ILE A 93 -17.15 8.01 -2.05
C ILE A 93 -16.22 7.52 -3.17
N VAL A 94 -15.19 6.75 -2.80
CA VAL A 94 -14.11 6.38 -3.72
C VAL A 94 -14.44 5.11 -4.50
N VAL A 95 -14.88 4.06 -3.82
CA VAL A 95 -15.15 2.75 -4.45
C VAL A 95 -16.25 2.82 -5.53
N PRO A 96 -17.43 3.45 -5.31
CA PRO A 96 -18.49 3.51 -6.31
C PRO A 96 -18.09 4.32 -7.54
N GLY A 97 -17.38 5.44 -7.35
CA GLY A 97 -16.92 6.29 -8.44
C GLY A 97 -15.84 5.65 -9.31
N ILE A 98 -15.03 4.74 -8.76
CA ILE A 98 -14.03 4.00 -9.53
C ILE A 98 -14.67 2.84 -10.31
N ILE A 99 -15.59 2.08 -9.71
CA ILE A 99 -16.24 0.93 -10.38
C ILE A 99 -17.03 1.39 -11.62
N GLN A 100 -17.74 2.53 -11.52
CA GLN A 100 -18.49 3.11 -12.65
C GLN A 100 -17.60 3.60 -13.80
N GLU A 101 -16.30 3.86 -13.57
CA GLU A 101 -15.37 4.29 -14.62
C GLU A 101 -14.53 3.15 -15.21
N VAL A 102 -14.49 1.99 -14.54
CA VAL A 102 -13.65 0.83 -14.93
C VAL A 102 -14.44 -0.22 -15.72
N ILE A 103 -15.77 -0.24 -15.58
CA ILE A 103 -16.66 -1.09 -16.38
C ILE A 103 -17.44 -0.17 -17.32
N PRO A 104 -17.22 -0.22 -18.65
CA PRO A 104 -18.07 0.49 -19.61
C PRO A 104 -19.51 -0.04 -19.63
#